data_AF-A0AAJ2H546-F1
#
_entry.id   AF-A0AAJ2H546-F1
#
_cell.length_a   1.000
_cell.length_b   1.000
_cell.length_c   1.000
_cell.angle_alpha   90.00
_cell.angle_beta   90.00
_cell.angle_gamma   90.00
#
_symmetry.space_group_name_H-M   'P 1'
#
loop_
_entity.id
_entity.type
_entity.pdbx_description
1 polymer ?
#
loop_
_entity_poly.entity_id
_entity_poly.type
_entity_poly.pdbx_seq_one_letter_code
_entity_poly.pdbx_strand_id
1 'polypeptide(L)'
;MIWILFTVMAAFMQAWRNAFQKQLSTSVDAYGVTLARFIFASPLAAIYLGLLYYFQPISQAVPVSTFGTVFWFDIVVVALSQIAATVLMVKLFQQKNYAIGVGLAKSEAILAAIIGVTLLGVQLTPLGWVGVLIGAVAVFLLSGAR
;
A
#
# COMPACT_ATOMS: atom_id res chain seq x y z
N MET A 1 10.17 20.24 2.34
CA MET A 1 8.72 20.42 2.07
C MET A 1 8.20 19.64 0.85
N ILE A 2 9.07 18.94 0.11
CA ILE A 2 8.68 18.12 -1.04
C ILE A 2 7.73 16.95 -0.67
N TRP A 3 7.77 16.50 0.59
CA TRP A 3 6.97 15.38 1.09
C TRP A 3 5.46 15.61 0.93
N ILE A 4 4.96 16.83 1.16
CA ILE A 4 3.52 17.16 1.04
C ILE A 4 3.07 16.89 -0.40
N LEU A 5 3.84 17.38 -1.38
CA LEU A 5 3.55 17.19 -2.79
C LEU A 5 3.55 15.70 -3.17
N PHE A 6 4.51 14.93 -2.67
CA PHE A 6 4.53 13.47 -2.88
C PHE A 6 3.35 12.76 -2.22
N THR A 7 2.91 13.19 -1.03
CA THR A 7 1.74 12.59 -0.36
C THR A 7 0.45 12.88 -1.13
N VAL A 8 0.26 14.11 -1.61
CA VAL A 8 -0.91 14.47 -2.45
C VAL A 8 -0.88 13.70 -3.76
N MET A 9 0.28 13.62 -4.43
CA MET A 9 0.45 12.83 -5.64
C MET A 9 0.17 11.35 -5.39
N ALA A 10 0.66 10.78 -4.29
CA ALA A 10 0.41 9.39 -3.91
C ALA A 10 -1.08 9.14 -3.68
N ALA A 11 -1.78 10.03 -2.98
CA ALA A 11 -3.22 9.93 -2.76
C ALA A 11 -4.02 10.01 -4.08
N PHE A 12 -3.63 10.94 -4.98
CA PHE A 12 -4.24 11.07 -6.30
C PHE A 12 -4.03 9.82 -7.16
N MET A 13 -2.81 9.30 -7.22
CA MET A 13 -2.48 8.07 -7.94
C MET A 13 -3.19 6.85 -7.36
N GLN A 14 -3.36 6.78 -6.04
CA GLN A 14 -4.16 5.75 -5.38
C GLN A 14 -5.64 5.82 -5.81
N ALA A 15 -6.23 7.01 -5.88
CA ALA A 15 -7.61 7.20 -6.34
C ALA A 15 -7.77 6.77 -7.81
N TRP A 16 -6.84 7.20 -8.67
CA TRP A 16 -6.80 6.84 -10.09
C TRP A 16 -6.70 5.32 -10.29
N ARG A 17 -5.78 4.67 -9.56
CA ARG A 17 -5.63 3.21 -9.56
C ARG A 17 -6.93 2.51 -9.18
N ASN A 18 -7.59 2.95 -8.12
CA ASN A 18 -8.85 2.34 -7.67
C ASN A 18 -9.96 2.49 -8.73
N ALA A 19 -10.01 3.62 -9.42
CA ALA A 19 -10.97 3.85 -10.51
C ALA A 19 -10.73 2.89 -11.69
N PHE A 20 -9.48 2.73 -12.13
CA PHE A 20 -9.11 1.80 -13.20
C PHE A 20 -9.33 0.33 -12.81
N GLN A 21 -9.01 -0.06 -11.57
CA GLN A 21 -9.30 -1.41 -11.08
C GLN A 21 -10.79 -1.70 -11.07
N LYS A 22 -11.63 -0.73 -10.67
CA LYS A 22 -13.09 -0.85 -10.74
C LYS A 22 -13.56 -1.02 -12.19
N GLN A 23 -13.05 -0.20 -13.11
CA GLN A 23 -13.42 -0.33 -14.53
C GLN A 23 -12.96 -1.66 -15.14
N LEU A 24 -11.79 -2.17 -14.77
CA LEU A 24 -11.29 -3.45 -15.30
C LEU A 24 -12.05 -4.65 -14.70
N SER A 25 -12.52 -4.54 -13.45
CA SER A 25 -13.33 -5.57 -12.79
C SER A 25 -14.68 -5.85 -13.45
N THR A 26 -15.16 -4.98 -14.36
CA THR A 26 -16.39 -5.25 -15.11
C THR A 26 -16.19 -6.19 -16.30
N SER A 27 -14.95 -6.35 -16.78
CA SER A 27 -14.62 -7.16 -17.95
C SER A 27 -13.65 -8.30 -17.66
N VAL A 28 -12.97 -8.29 -16.51
CA VAL A 28 -11.95 -9.27 -16.14
C VAL A 28 -12.14 -9.71 -14.69
N ASP A 29 -11.90 -11.00 -14.44
CA ASP A 29 -11.95 -11.59 -13.11
C ASP A 29 -10.93 -10.98 -12.13
N ALA A 30 -11.16 -11.15 -10.82
CA ALA A 30 -10.35 -10.56 -9.75
C ALA A 30 -8.83 -10.84 -9.87
N TYR A 31 -8.47 -12.04 -10.34
CA TYR A 31 -7.07 -12.42 -10.58
C TYR A 31 -6.45 -11.63 -11.74
N GLY A 32 -7.19 -11.40 -12.82
CA GLY A 32 -6.72 -10.64 -13.97
C GLY A 32 -6.58 -9.15 -13.67
N VAL A 33 -7.47 -8.58 -12.85
CA VAL A 33 -7.33 -7.19 -12.36
C VAL A 33 -6.07 -7.04 -11.50
N THR A 34 -5.78 -8.02 -10.65
CA THR A 34 -4.60 -8.03 -9.79
C THR A 34 -3.31 -8.19 -10.61
N LEU A 35 -3.31 -9.10 -11.59
CA LEU A 35 -2.18 -9.34 -12.49
C LEU A 35 -1.88 -8.11 -13.36
N ALA A 36 -2.90 -7.46 -13.90
CA ALA A 36 -2.75 -6.24 -14.69
C ALA A 36 -1.99 -5.15 -13.91
N ARG A 37 -2.28 -4.99 -12.61
CA ARG A 37 -1.54 -4.05 -11.76
C ARG A 37 -0.04 -4.34 -11.76
N PHE A 38 0.38 -5.59 -11.63
CA PHE A 38 1.80 -5.95 -11.58
C PHE A 38 2.48 -5.83 -12.95
N ILE A 39 1.78 -6.23 -14.02
CA ILE A 39 2.29 -6.12 -15.40
C ILE A 39 2.48 -4.66 -15.81
N PHE A 40 1.57 -3.76 -15.45
CA PHE A 40 1.72 -2.34 -15.79
C PHE A 40 2.62 -1.57 -14.80
N ALA A 41 2.71 -2.01 -13.54
CA ALA A 41 3.58 -1.37 -12.56
C ALA A 41 5.07 -1.70 -12.78
N SER A 42 5.41 -2.91 -13.25
CA SER A 42 6.82 -3.33 -13.36
C SER A 42 7.64 -2.52 -14.38
N PRO A 43 7.15 -2.21 -15.60
CA PRO A 43 7.90 -1.42 -16.56
C PRO A 43 8.03 0.03 -16.08
N LEU A 44 6.97 0.58 -15.48
CA LEU A 44 6.99 1.93 -14.91
C LEU A 44 8.02 2.04 -13.77
N ALA A 45 8.08 1.04 -12.89
CA ALA A 45 9.07 0.99 -11.81
C ALA A 45 10.50 0.86 -12.35
N ALA A 46 10.71 0.03 -13.37
CA ALA A 46 12.02 -0.12 -14.02
C ALA A 46 12.47 1.18 -14.72
N ILE A 47 11.57 1.86 -15.43
CA ILE A 47 11.84 3.16 -16.06
C ILE A 47 12.18 4.19 -14.99
N TYR A 48 11.39 4.29 -13.92
CA TYR A 48 11.65 5.25 -12.85
C TYR A 48 13.00 4.99 -12.16
N LEU A 49 13.33 3.73 -11.87
CA LEU A 49 14.63 3.34 -11.33
C LEU A 49 15.77 3.71 -12.29
N GLY A 50 15.61 3.46 -13.59
CA GLY A 50 16.57 3.84 -14.62
C GLY A 50 16.78 5.35 -14.70
N LEU A 51 15.71 6.14 -14.64
CA LEU A 51 15.79 7.61 -14.60
C LEU A 51 16.49 8.11 -13.34
N LEU A 52 16.24 7.50 -12.18
CA LEU A 52 16.95 7.84 -10.94
C LEU A 52 18.46 7.59 -11.08
N TYR A 53 18.87 6.43 -11.60
CA TYR A 53 20.30 6.16 -11.85
C TYR A 53 20.91 7.09 -12.89
N TYR A 54 20.13 7.54 -13.88
CA TYR A 54 20.58 8.47 -14.92
C TYR A 54 20.79 9.89 -14.37
N PHE A 55 19.81 10.43 -13.63
CA PHE A 55 19.87 11.82 -13.13
C PHE A 55 20.69 11.98 -11.84
N GLN A 56 20.81 10.92 -11.05
CA GLN A 56 21.57 10.87 -9.81
C GLN A 56 22.49 9.65 -9.86
N PRO A 57 23.57 9.68 -10.67
CA PRO A 57 24.52 8.58 -10.74
C PRO A 57 25.17 8.39 -9.37
N ILE A 58 24.66 7.43 -8.60
CA ILE A 58 25.19 7.09 -7.28
C ILE A 58 26.60 6.55 -7.51
N SER A 59 27.62 7.28 -7.05
CA SER A 59 29.03 6.86 -7.14
C SER A 59 29.29 5.57 -6.35
N GLN A 60 28.36 5.20 -5.48
CA GLN A 60 28.25 3.96 -4.72
C GLN A 60 27.01 3.15 -5.14
N ALA A 61 26.73 3.02 -6.45
CA ALA A 61 25.69 2.09 -6.90
C ALA A 61 26.02 0.71 -6.34
N VAL A 62 25.29 0.31 -5.29
CA VAL A 62 25.51 -0.96 -4.60
C VAL A 62 25.21 -2.08 -5.59
N PRO A 63 26.21 -2.87 -6.01
CA PRO A 63 25.97 -3.94 -6.96
C PRO A 63 24.91 -4.89 -6.40
N VAL A 64 24.07 -5.44 -7.27
CA VAL A 64 23.02 -6.39 -6.87
C VAL A 64 23.60 -7.61 -6.13
N SER A 65 24.88 -7.92 -6.38
CA SER A 65 25.66 -8.95 -5.67
C SER A 65 25.93 -8.66 -4.19
N THR A 66 25.73 -7.43 -3.72
CA THR A 66 25.87 -7.04 -2.30
C THR A 66 24.66 -7.48 -1.47
N PHE A 67 23.50 -7.70 -2.11
CA PHE A 67 22.31 -8.17 -1.42
C PHE A 67 22.42 -9.66 -1.11
N GLY A 68 22.51 -9.98 0.18
CA GLY A 68 22.58 -11.37 0.65
C GLY A 68 21.25 -12.14 0.49
N THR A 69 21.29 -13.43 0.79
CA THR A 69 20.13 -14.33 0.67
C THR A 69 18.92 -13.89 1.50
N VAL A 70 19.15 -13.29 2.67
CA VAL A 70 18.08 -12.79 3.56
C VAL A 70 17.25 -11.71 2.87
N PHE A 71 17.89 -10.77 2.15
CA PHE A 71 17.19 -9.71 1.43
C PHE A 71 16.22 -10.26 0.38
N TRP A 72 16.68 -11.26 -0.39
CA TRP A 72 15.84 -11.91 -1.40
C TRP A 72 14.70 -12.71 -0.76
N PHE A 73 14.96 -13.36 0.36
CA PHE A 73 13.93 -14.06 1.13
C PHE A 73 12.86 -13.08 1.63
N ASP A 74 13.26 -11.95 2.20
CA ASP A 74 12.34 -10.90 2.66
C ASP A 74 11.47 -10.36 1.52
N ILE A 75 12.06 -10.12 0.33
CA ILE A 75 11.29 -9.69 -0.86
C ILE A 75 10.20 -10.70 -1.20
N VAL A 76 10.52 -12.00 -1.21
CA VAL A 76 9.55 -13.05 -1.54
C VAL A 76 8.44 -13.09 -0.49
N VAL A 77 8.78 -13.03 0.80
CA VAL A 77 7.79 -13.01 1.89
C VAL A 77 6.87 -11.80 1.74
N VAL A 78 7.40 -10.59 1.57
CA VAL A 78 6.62 -9.36 1.41
C VAL A 78 5.72 -9.43 0.17
N ALA A 79 6.23 -9.93 -0.96
CA ALA A 79 5.46 -10.07 -2.20
C ALA A 79 4.27 -11.04 -2.02
N LEU A 80 4.51 -12.20 -1.39
CA LEU A 80 3.45 -13.17 -1.12
C LEU A 80 2.40 -12.62 -0.14
N SER A 81 2.83 -11.95 0.93
CA SER A 81 1.93 -11.29 1.88
C SER A 81 1.08 -10.22 1.19
N GLN A 82 1.66 -9.45 0.26
CA GLN A 82 0.94 -8.42 -0.49
C GLN A 82 -0.13 -9.01 -1.43
N ILE A 83 0.18 -10.13 -2.11
CA ILE A 83 -0.79 -10.84 -2.96
C ILE A 83 -1.93 -11.38 -2.09
N ALA A 84 -1.61 -12.04 -0.98
CA ALA A 84 -2.60 -12.57 -0.05
C ALA A 84 -3.53 -11.46 0.49
N ALA A 85 -2.96 -10.32 0.90
CA ALA A 85 -3.71 -9.16 1.37
C ALA A 85 -4.67 -8.62 0.29
N THR A 86 -4.23 -8.55 -0.97
CA THR A 86 -5.07 -8.08 -2.08
C THR A 86 -6.24 -9.03 -2.34
N VAL A 87 -6.01 -10.34 -2.31
CA VAL A 87 -7.08 -11.34 -2.48
C VAL A 87 -8.09 -11.29 -1.34
N LEU A 88 -7.63 -11.17 -0.09
CA LEU A 88 -8.50 -11.02 1.08
C LEU A 88 -9.33 -9.74 1.00
N MET A 89 -8.74 -8.62 0.56
CA MET A 89 -9.46 -7.36 0.35
C MET A 89 -10.57 -7.51 -0.70
N VAL A 90 -10.30 -8.16 -1.83
CA VAL A 90 -11.34 -8.40 -2.86
C VAL A 90 -12.45 -9.31 -2.32
N LYS A 91 -12.12 -10.39 -1.60
CA LYS A 91 -13.13 -11.26 -0.95
C LYS A 91 -13.98 -10.51 0.07
N LEU A 92 -13.38 -9.60 0.85
CA LEU A 92 -14.09 -8.74 1.79
C LEU A 92 -15.11 -7.84 1.07
N PHE A 93 -14.75 -7.29 -0.08
CA PHE A 93 -15.66 -6.46 -0.89
C PHE A 93 -16.78 -7.24 -1.57
N GLN A 94 -16.63 -8.54 -1.77
CA GLN A 94 -17.69 -9.41 -2.29
C GLN A 94 -18.71 -9.82 -1.23
N GLN A 95 -18.48 -9.51 0.05
CA GLN A 95 -19.44 -9.82 1.11
C GLN A 95 -20.63 -8.84 1.13
N LYS A 96 -21.77 -9.29 1.69
CA LYS A 96 -23.08 -8.60 1.60
C LYS A 96 -23.10 -7.17 2.16
N ASN A 97 -22.12 -6.78 2.98
CA ASN A 97 -22.04 -5.43 3.55
C ASN A 97 -20.71 -4.74 3.19
N TYR A 98 -20.61 -4.32 1.92
CA TYR A 98 -19.46 -3.59 1.35
C TYR A 98 -19.01 -2.41 2.22
N ALA A 99 -19.95 -1.68 2.83
CA ALA A 99 -19.65 -0.52 3.69
C ALA A 99 -18.83 -0.91 4.93
N ILE A 100 -19.17 -2.02 5.59
CA ILE A 100 -18.42 -2.54 6.74
C ILE A 100 -17.03 -3.02 6.29
N GLY A 101 -16.95 -3.70 5.14
CA GLY A 101 -15.67 -4.15 4.58
C GLY A 101 -14.70 -3.00 4.29
N VAL A 102 -15.19 -1.89 3.72
CA VAL A 102 -14.39 -0.69 3.47
C VAL A 102 -13.98 -0.01 4.78
N GLY A 103 -14.87 0.05 5.77
CA GLY A 103 -14.56 0.59 7.10
C GLY A 103 -13.45 -0.20 7.79
N LEU A 104 -13.59 -1.53 7.85
CA LEU A 104 -12.58 -2.40 8.46
C LEU A 104 -11.23 -2.34 7.73
N ALA A 105 -11.22 -2.21 6.40
CA ALA A 105 -9.97 -2.04 5.65
C ALA A 105 -9.20 -0.78 6.06
N LYS A 106 -9.87 0.27 6.54
CA LYS A 106 -9.21 1.49 7.04
C LYS A 106 -8.54 1.33 8.40
N SER A 107 -8.80 0.23 9.12
CA SER A 107 -8.07 -0.09 10.35
C SER A 107 -6.58 -0.37 10.12
N GLU A 108 -6.17 -0.64 8.88
CA GLU A 108 -4.77 -0.81 8.48
C GLU A 108 -3.89 0.37 8.94
N ALA A 109 -4.38 1.60 8.85
CA ALA A 109 -3.63 2.79 9.27
C ALA A 109 -3.34 2.81 10.77
N ILE A 110 -4.28 2.31 11.58
CA ILE A 110 -4.14 2.23 13.04
C ILE A 110 -3.12 1.14 13.39
N LEU A 111 -3.24 -0.02 12.75
CA LEU A 111 -2.30 -1.13 12.93
C LEU A 111 -0.88 -0.73 12.48
N ALA A 112 -0.76 -0.04 11.35
CA ALA A 112 0.52 0.47 10.86
C ALA A 112 1.17 1.46 11.84
N ALA A 113 0.38 2.32 12.49
CA ALA A 113 0.90 3.22 13.52
C ALA A 113 1.40 2.44 14.75
N ILE A 114 0.62 1.47 15.25
CA ILE A 114 1.01 0.65 16.40
C ILE A 114 2.27 -0.15 16.10
N ILE A 115 2.28 -0.87 14.97
CA ILE A 115 3.43 -1.69 14.53
C ILE A 115 4.66 -0.81 14.26
N GLY A 116 4.48 0.37 13.67
CA GLY A 116 5.56 1.31 13.42
C GLY A 116 6.24 1.78 14.71
N VAL A 117 5.47 2.02 15.77
CA VAL A 117 6.02 2.40 17.08
C VAL A 117 6.71 1.21 17.75
N THR A 118 6.07 0.04 17.77
CA THR A 118 6.55 -1.11 18.55
C THR A 118 7.68 -1.88 17.89
N LEU A 119 7.63 -2.10 16.58
CA LEU A 119 8.62 -2.88 15.84
C LEU A 119 9.67 -2.01 15.15
N LEU A 120 9.28 -0.86 14.60
CA LEU A 120 10.20 0.02 13.84
C LEU A 120 10.80 1.16 14.69
N GLY A 121 10.36 1.31 15.95
CA GLY A 121 10.84 2.35 16.87
C GLY A 121 10.48 3.77 16.44
N VAL A 122 9.49 3.94 15.55
CA VAL A 122 9.05 5.26 15.07
C VAL A 122 8.34 6.00 16.20
N GLN A 123 8.77 7.23 16.49
CA GLN A 123 8.14 8.05 17.51
C GLN A 123 7.00 8.88 16.89
N LEU A 124 5.75 8.63 17.32
CA LEU A 124 4.64 9.51 17.01
C LEU A 124 4.55 10.64 18.02
N THR A 125 4.37 11.86 17.51
CA THR A 125 4.05 13.03 18.33
C THR A 125 2.67 12.86 18.99
N PRO A 126 2.38 13.58 20.08
CA PRO A 126 1.05 13.56 20.70
C PRO A 126 -0.08 13.90 19.72
N LEU A 127 0.15 14.86 18.81
CA LEU A 127 -0.77 15.18 17.71
C LEU A 127 -0.96 14.01 16.73
N GLY A 128 0.10 13.25 16.45
CA GLY A 128 0.02 12.04 15.64
C GLY A 128 -0.90 10.98 16.26
N TRP A 129 -0.80 10.77 17.58
CA TRP A 129 -1.69 9.85 18.31
C TRP A 129 -3.15 10.31 18.32
N VAL A 130 -3.41 11.62 18.44
CA VAL A 130 -4.76 12.16 18.28
C VAL A 130 -5.32 11.83 16.89
N GLY A 131 -4.52 11.96 15.84
CA GLY A 131 -4.92 11.56 14.48
C GLY A 131 -5.28 10.08 14.37
N VAL A 132 -4.49 9.20 14.98
CA VAL A 132 -4.77 7.75 15.03
C VAL A 132 -6.09 7.46 15.76
N LEU A 133 -6.34 8.12 16.90
CA LEU A 133 -7.59 7.97 17.66
C LEU A 133 -8.81 8.44 16.85
N ILE A 134 -8.72 9.58 16.17
CA ILE A 134 -9.79 10.06 15.29
C ILE A 134 -10.07 9.04 14.18
N GLY A 135 -9.02 8.47 13.58
CA GLY A 135 -9.14 7.39 12.59
C GLY A 135 -9.83 6.15 13.16
N ALA A 136 -9.51 5.75 14.40
CA ALA A 136 -10.14 4.64 15.09
C ALA A 136 -11.63 4.86 15.33
N VAL A 137 -12.02 6.04 15.80
CA VAL A 137 -13.43 6.41 15.99
C VAL A 137 -14.18 6.40 14.65
N ALA A 138 -13.57 6.94 13.58
CA ALA A 138 -14.20 6.93 12.25
C ALA A 138 -14.45 5.51 11.72
N VAL A 139 -13.47 4.60 11.89
CA VAL A 139 -13.62 3.19 11.51
C VAL A 139 -14.71 2.51 12.33
N PHE A 140 -14.77 2.77 13.64
CA PHE A 140 -15.80 2.23 14.53
C PHE A 140 -17.22 2.65 14.10
N LEU A 141 -17.41 3.94 13.79
CA LEU A 141 -18.70 4.45 13.30
C LEU A 141 -19.11 3.83 11.96
N LEU A 142 -18.17 3.67 11.03
CA LEU A 142 -18.42 3.06 9.71
C LEU A 142 -18.72 1.55 9.77
N SER A 143 -18.25 0.85 10.82
CA SER A 143 -18.49 -0.59 11.01
C SER A 143 -19.93 -0.94 11.43
N GLY A 144 -20.81 0.05 11.57
CA GLY A 144 -22.23 -0.18 11.88
C GLY A 144 -22.55 -0.08 13.37
N ALA A 145 -21.90 0.81 14.11
CA ALA A 145 -22.37 1.22 15.42
C ALA A 145 -23.75 1.90 15.29
N ARG A 146 -24.80 1.09 15.45
CA ARG A 146 -26.07 1.51 16.04
C ARG A 146 -26.07 1.04 17.49
#